data_AF-A0A5K7ZNE5-F1
#
_entry.id   AF-A0A5K7ZNE5-F1
#
_cell.length_a   1.000
_cell.length_b   1.000
_cell.length_c   1.000
_cell.angle_alpha   90.00
_cell.angle_beta   90.00
_cell.angle_gamma   90.00
#
_symmetry.space_group_name_H-M   'P 1'
#
loop_
_entity.id
_entity.type
_entity.pdbx_description
1 polymer ?
#
loop_
_entity_poly.entity_id
_entity_poly.type
_entity_poly.pdbx_seq_one_letter_code
_entity_poly.pdbx_strand_id
1 'polypeptide(L)' 'MILKEVDDKRKIFKDMGMNKWRETKMADLKKGMRIRIYSPSGRPLETGGDETLITLTDAFQKEGQWAVEVRAGT' A
#
# COMPACT_ATOMS: atom_id res chain seq x y z
N MET A 1 -1.24 -10.42 5.37
CA MET A 1 0.13 -10.05 4.94
C MET A 1 0.52 -8.78 5.69
N ILE A 2 1.80 -8.58 6.03
CA ILE A 2 2.27 -7.31 6.59
C ILE A 2 3.06 -6.61 5.49
N LEU A 3 2.60 -5.42 5.09
CA LEU A 3 3.34 -4.56 4.19
C LEU A 3 4.20 -3.61 5.04
N LYS A 4 5.51 -3.61 4.81
CA LYS A 4 6.47 -2.71 5.48
C LYS A 4 7.04 -1.70 4.48
N GLU A 5 7.36 -0.52 4.97
CA GLU A 5 8.10 0.48 4.21
C GLU A 5 9.52 -0.02 3.96
N VAL A 6 9.98 0.07 2.72
CA VAL A 6 11.28 -0.43 2.25
C VAL A 6 11.92 0.61 1.34
N ASP A 7 13.25 0.77 1.44
CA ASP A 7 14.02 1.74 0.65
C ASP A 7 14.41 1.16 -0.72
N ASP A 8 13.43 0.67 -1.47
CA ASP A 8 13.60 0.14 -2.82
C ASP A 8 12.89 1.00 -3.88
N LYS A 9 12.60 2.25 -3.50
CA LYS A 9 11.93 3.28 -4.30
C LYS A 9 10.48 2.93 -4.70
N ARG A 10 9.86 1.87 -4.16
CA ARG A 10 8.44 1.57 -4.39
C ARG A 10 7.55 2.70 -3.89
N LYS A 11 6.48 2.96 -4.63
CA LYS A 11 5.48 3.98 -4.32
C LYS A 11 4.17 3.33 -3.93
N ILE A 12 3.51 3.91 -2.92
CA ILE A 12 2.19 3.49 -2.47
C ILE A 12 1.17 4.49 -3.00
N PHE A 13 0.14 3.98 -3.66
CA PHE A 13 -1.00 4.77 -4.08
C PHE A 13 -2.23 4.35 -3.28
N LYS A 14 -3.04 5.31 -2.83
CA LYS A 14 -4.35 5.07 -2.17
C LYS A 14 -5.50 5.48 -3.07
N ASP A 15 -6.60 4.73 -2.99
CA ASP A 15 -7.87 5.04 -3.66
C ASP A 15 -8.62 6.11 -2.84
N MET A 16 -9.11 7.15 -3.53
CA MET A 16 -9.90 8.24 -2.96
C MET A 16 -11.36 8.23 -3.46
N GLY A 17 -11.84 7.12 -4.02
CA GLY A 17 -13.16 6.97 -4.64
C GLY A 17 -13.12 7.10 -6.17
N MET A 18 -14.18 6.66 -6.87
CA MET A 18 -14.29 6.66 -8.35
C MET A 18 -12.99 6.34 -9.10
N ASN A 19 -12.20 5.38 -8.60
CA ASN A 19 -10.92 4.92 -9.15
C ASN A 19 -9.79 5.97 -9.20
N LYS A 20 -9.81 6.99 -8.33
CA LYS A 20 -8.75 8.00 -8.23
C LYS A 20 -7.65 7.55 -7.27
N TRP A 21 -6.55 7.11 -7.86
CA TRP A 21 -5.33 6.75 -7.13
C TRP A 21 -4.43 7.98 -6.90
N ARG A 22 -3.87 8.13 -5.70
CA ARG A 22 -2.88 9.16 -5.35
C ARG A 22 -1.73 8.60 -4.52
N GLU A 23 -0.53 9.09 -4.76
CA GLU A 23 0.65 8.74 -3.95
C GLU A 23 0.40 9.12 -2.47
N THR A 24 0.82 8.26 -1.54
CA THR A 24 0.67 8.47 -0.10
C THR A 24 1.86 7.86 0.64
N LYS A 25 2.17 8.38 1.84
CA LYS A 25 3.17 7.76 2.72
C LYS A 25 2.55 6.59 3.48
N MET A 26 3.38 5.63 3.88
CA MET A 26 2.89 4.47 4.65
C MET A 26 2.33 4.90 6.01
N ALA A 27 2.97 5.87 6.68
CA ALA A 27 2.52 6.40 7.97
C ALA A 27 1.10 7.01 7.95
N ASP A 28 0.62 7.43 6.78
CA ASP A 28 -0.70 8.05 6.61
C ASP A 28 -1.81 7.04 6.35
N LEU A 29 -1.47 5.74 6.28
CA LEU A 29 -2.45 4.70 6.02
C LEU A 29 -3.30 4.41 7.25
N LYS A 30 -4.61 4.28 7.01
CA LYS A 30 -5.66 4.00 7.99
C LYS A 30 -6.34 2.70 7.65
N LYS A 31 -6.93 2.04 8.64
CA LYS A 31 -7.73 0.82 8.45
C LYS A 31 -8.83 1.04 7.41
N GLY A 32 -9.02 0.07 6.52
CA GLY A 32 -10.05 0.07 5.48
C GLY A 32 -9.68 0.80 4.18
N MET A 33 -8.50 1.41 4.11
CA MET A 33 -8.00 2.04 2.89
C MET A 33 -7.63 1.00 1.84
N ARG A 34 -8.01 1.28 0.60
CA ARG A 34 -7.56 0.55 -0.58
C ARG A 34 -6.26 1.17 -1.08
N ILE A 35 -5.21 0.37 -1.19
CA ILE A 35 -3.88 0.80 -1.62
C ILE A 35 -3.35 -0.09 -2.74
N ARG A 36 -2.38 0.41 -3.49
CA ARG A 36 -1.67 -0.35 -4.52
C ARG A 36 -0.21 0.07 -4.57
N ILE A 37 0.68 -0.89 -4.81
CA ILE A 37 2.12 -0.67 -4.79
C ILE A 37 2.64 -0.68 -6.23
N TYR A 38 3.42 0.34 -6.57
CA TYR A 38 4.01 0.53 -7.88
C TYR A 38 5.53 0.66 -7.77
N SER A 39 6.22 0.21 -8.81
CA SER A 39 7.63 0.55 -9.05
C SER A 39 7.81 2.05 -9.31
N PRO A 40 9.04 2.61 -9.16
CA PRO A 40 9.33 4.00 -9.49
C PRO A 40 8.94 4.39 -10.92
N SER A 41 9.03 3.44 -11.86
CA SER A 41 8.66 3.61 -13.27
C SER A 41 7.16 3.58 -13.53
N GLY A 42 6.32 3.53 -12.48
CA GLY A 42 4.86 3.53 -12.62
C GLY A 42 4.27 2.20 -13.08
N ARG A 43 5.04 1.10 -13.03
CA ARG A 43 4.53 -0.24 -13.33
C ARG A 43 4.05 -0.92 -12.04
N PRO A 44 2.88 -1.57 -12.02
CA PRO A 44 2.49 -2.44 -10.91
C PRO A 44 3.59 -3.46 -10.65
N LEU A 45 3.85 -3.79 -9.39
CA LEU A 45 4.76 -4.89 -9.08
C LEU A 45 4.07 -6.19 -9.49
N GLU A 46 4.77 -7.03 -10.27
CA GLU A 46 4.28 -8.31 -10.77
C GLU A 46 4.21 -9.34 -9.62
N THR A 47 3.23 -9.19 -8.76
CA THR A 47 2.67 -10.30 -7.96
C THR A 47 1.32 -10.62 -8.59
N GLY A 48 1.32 -11.36 -9.70
CA GLY A 48 0.13 -11.89 -10.37
C GLY A 48 -1.18 -11.11 -10.18
N GLY A 49 -1.45 -10.12 -11.03
CA GLY A 49 -2.76 -9.47 -11.12
C GLY A 49 -2.90 -8.14 -10.37
N ASP A 50 -3.96 -7.41 -10.71
CA ASP A 50 -4.34 -6.12 -10.14
C ASP A 50 -4.74 -6.19 -8.65
N GLU A 51 -3.87 -6.67 -7.76
CA GLU A 51 -4.22 -6.78 -6.36
C GLU A 51 -4.20 -5.41 -5.68
N THR A 52 -5.38 -4.82 -5.62
CA THR A 52 -5.68 -3.76 -4.66
C THR A 52 -5.59 -4.37 -3.27
N LEU A 53 -4.77 -3.80 -2.40
CA LEU A 53 -4.65 -4.23 -1.00
C LEU A 53 -5.62 -3.43 -0.14
N ILE A 54 -6.24 -4.07 0.84
CA ILE A 54 -7.08 -3.41 1.85
C ILE A 54 -6.31 -3.44 3.17
N THR A 55 -6.09 -2.28 3.78
CA THR A 55 -5.47 -2.16 5.10
C THR A 55 -6.41 -2.68 6.19
N LEU A 56 -5.90 -3.53 7.07
CA LEU A 56 -6.62 -4.13 8.20
C LEU A 56 -6.37 -3.40 9.52
N THR A 57 -5.29 -2.62 9.56
CA THR A 57 -4.86 -1.78 10.68
C THR A 57 -4.60 -0.36 10.21
N ASP A 58 -4.54 0.57 11.17
CA ASP A 58 -3.80 1.81 10.98
C ASP A 58 -2.30 1.52 10.83
N ALA A 59 -1.56 2.45 10.25
CA ALA A 59 -0.10 2.37 10.18
C ALA A 59 0.51 2.31 11.58
N PHE A 60 1.47 1.41 11.77
CA PHE A 60 2.20 1.22 13.02
C PHE A 60 3.69 1.03 12.74
N GLN A 61 4.55 1.24 13.76
CA GLN A 61 5.97 0.95 13.64
C GLN A 61 6.27 -0.50 14.01
N LYS A 62 7.08 -1.17 13.17
CA LYS A 62 7.65 -2.49 13.42
C LYS A 62 9.12 -2.48 13.03
N GLU A 63 10.00 -2.76 13.98
CA GLU A 63 11.46 -2.79 13.75
C GLU A 63 12.00 -1.47 13.16
N GLY A 64 11.44 -0.33 13.58
CA GLY A 64 11.82 1.00 13.09
C GLY A 64 11.27 1.37 11.71
N GLN A 65 10.45 0.51 11.09
CA GLN A 65 9.79 0.76 9.80
C GLN A 65 8.28 0.95 9.99
N TRP A 66 7.67 1.80 9.18
CA TRP A 66 6.21 1.84 9.10
C TRP A 66 5.68 0.55 8.48
N ALA A 67 4.55 0.09 8.97
CA ALA A 67 3.90 -1.14 8.52
C ALA A 67 2.38 -1.03 8.62
N VAL A 68 1.70 -1.81 7.79
CA VAL A 68 0.25 -2.06 7.87
C VAL A 68 -0.02 -3.53 7.64
N GLU A 69 -0.99 -4.08 8.38
CA GLU A 69 -1.56 -5.37 7.99
C GLU A 69 -2.49 -5.16 6.80
N VAL A 70 -2.40 -6.04 5.82
CA VAL A 70 -3.17 -5.97 4.58
C VAL A 70 -3.69 -7.34 4.16
N ARG A 71 -4.78 -7.33 3.39
CA ARG A 71 -5.28 -8.46 2.60
C ARG A 71 -5.48 -8.03 1.15
N ALA A 72 -5.48 -8.99 0.23
CA ALA A 72 -5.93 -8.75 -1.14
C ALA A 72 -7.43 -8.38 -1.13
N GLY A 73 -7.78 -7.33 -1.87
CA GLY A 73 -9.15 -6.97 -2.20
C GLY A 73 -9.51 -7.67 -3.50
N THR A 74 -10.36 -8.69 -3.40
CA THR A 74 -11.06 -9.31 -4.53
C THR A 74 -11.91 -8.31 -5.29
#